data_AF-R9KY89-F1
#
_entry.id   AF-R9KY89-F1
#
_cell.length_a   1.000
_cell.length_b   1.000
_cell.length_c   1.000
_cell.angle_alpha   90.00
_cell.angle_beta   90.00
_cell.angle_gamma   90.00
#
_symmetry.space_group_name_H-M   'P 1'
#
loop_
_entity.id
_entity.type
_entity.pdbx_description
1 polymer ?
#
loop_
_entity_poly.entity_id
_entity_poly.type
_entity_poly.pdbx_seq_one_letter_code
_entity_poly.pdbx_strand_id
1 'polypeptide(L)'
;MLTEDVAALADQRHSPAVDVYAAASVVHALFEGHPPYDLSFLARSERGTFSAYRLKTEYAPAPLVGVHGNAPDIAAVLAREPEVAVAVGRAAAEAEGAVSPARVRLALCQVDDTVAPLVEACLAVDQRQRPTASAMRDGLAAFCENYAENVGRALRGEPLADCALGGDAARAARAAERRRRVARGVLRAACAAAGAAALGTAALLVHGMEVSIALDGLSWQGTFPGWLGALLLALPALLGLGLRERDLVSTAGAVRGTVGTLVGAAMSAALLSAVSWPAPGVLPALYAALFMVTTAVTCGFAADRALAPSSAASAGGRAAASSRRPVLPWGADPSAPKRMATQRTSADAPDASSTALPGAAGALEVFYEIGEE
;
A
#
# COMPACT_ATOMS: atom_id res chain seq x y z
N MET A 1 40.13 4.50 12.55
CA MET A 1 39.44 3.20 12.70
C MET A 1 40.47 2.09 12.54
N LEU A 2 41.06 1.61 13.65
CA LEU A 2 41.98 0.47 13.66
C LEU A 2 41.36 -0.57 14.58
N THR A 3 40.92 -1.67 13.99
CA THR A 3 40.51 -2.90 14.66
C THR A 3 41.51 -3.93 14.16
N GLU A 4 42.52 -4.22 15.00
CA GLU A 4 43.60 -5.20 14.73
C GLU A 4 43.08 -6.66 14.79
N ASP A 5 41.84 -6.83 15.20
CA ASP A 5 41.13 -8.06 15.48
C ASP A 5 40.50 -8.74 14.24
N VAL A 6 40.68 -8.21 13.03
CA VAL A 6 40.14 -8.82 11.80
C VAL A 6 41.18 -8.82 10.67
N ALA A 7 41.61 -10.01 10.26
CA ALA A 7 42.51 -10.21 9.12
C ALA A 7 41.83 -9.78 7.79
N ALA A 8 42.61 -9.23 6.85
CA ALA A 8 42.18 -8.75 5.53
C ALA A 8 41.20 -7.55 5.50
N LEU A 9 41.08 -6.78 6.60
CA LEU A 9 40.18 -5.62 6.64
C LEU A 9 40.64 -4.45 5.73
N ALA A 10 41.91 -4.41 5.32
CA ALA A 10 42.45 -3.34 4.48
C ALA A 10 41.87 -3.34 3.06
N ASP A 11 41.65 -4.52 2.47
CA ASP A 11 41.10 -4.65 1.10
C ASP A 11 39.59 -4.35 1.06
N GLN A 12 38.86 -4.66 2.14
CA GLN A 12 37.43 -4.36 2.28
C GLN A 12 37.11 -2.87 2.51
N ARG A 13 38.12 -2.02 2.79
CA ARG A 13 37.94 -0.58 3.06
C ARG A 13 37.76 0.25 1.80
N HIS A 14 38.16 -0.25 0.63
CA HIS A 14 38.23 0.53 -0.61
C HIS A 14 37.06 0.27 -1.57
N SER A 15 36.00 -0.39 -1.09
CA SER A 15 34.81 -0.68 -1.90
C SER A 15 33.87 0.53 -1.93
N PRO A 16 33.33 0.93 -3.11
CA PRO A 16 32.29 1.96 -3.22
C PRO A 16 31.03 1.68 -2.36
N ALA A 17 30.80 0.43 -1.98
CA ALA A 17 29.72 0.03 -1.09
C ALA A 17 29.88 0.56 0.34
N VAL A 18 31.08 1.00 0.73
CA VAL A 18 31.33 1.69 2.00
C VAL A 18 30.71 3.09 1.98
N ASP A 19 30.86 3.82 0.87
CA ASP A 19 30.29 5.16 0.71
C ASP A 19 28.76 5.12 0.68
N VAL A 20 28.18 4.10 0.04
CA VAL A 20 26.71 3.87 0.05
C VAL A 20 26.19 3.67 1.48
N TYR A 21 26.91 2.90 2.31
CA TYR A 21 26.56 2.71 3.71
C TYR A 21 26.67 4.02 4.51
N ALA A 22 27.74 4.79 4.27
CA ALA A 22 27.96 6.06 4.94
C ALA A 22 26.86 7.07 4.57
N ALA A 23 26.53 7.19 3.28
CA ALA A 23 25.44 8.04 2.80
C ALA A 23 24.09 7.63 3.42
N ALA A 24 23.77 6.34 3.47
CA ALA A 24 22.55 5.86 4.11
C ALA A 24 22.53 6.15 5.63
N SER A 25 23.67 6.09 6.30
CA SER A 25 23.79 6.48 7.71
C SER A 25 23.53 7.97 7.93
N VAL A 26 23.92 8.82 6.97
CA VAL A 26 23.61 10.26 6.99
C VAL A 26 22.12 10.48 6.76
N VAL A 27 21.51 9.82 5.77
CA VAL A 27 20.05 9.90 5.54
C VAL A 27 19.28 9.47 6.79
N HIS A 28 19.68 8.36 7.42
CA HIS A 28 19.10 7.94 8.69
C HIS A 28 19.22 9.02 9.77
N ALA A 29 20.37 9.65 9.89
CA ALA A 29 20.59 10.73 10.87
C ALA A 29 19.75 11.98 10.57
N LEU A 30 19.46 12.27 9.31
CA LEU A 30 18.56 13.37 8.93
C LEU A 30 17.10 13.06 9.32
N PHE A 31 16.68 11.79 9.26
CA PHE A 31 15.32 11.38 9.62
C PHE A 31 15.11 11.25 11.14
N GLU A 32 16.07 10.64 11.85
CA GLU A 32 15.93 10.33 13.29
C GLU A 32 16.65 11.32 14.22
N GLY A 33 17.49 12.20 13.68
CA GLY A 33 18.39 13.05 14.48
C GLY A 33 19.62 12.31 15.03
N HIS A 34 19.78 11.02 14.73
CA HIS A 34 20.94 10.21 15.11
C HIS A 34 21.27 9.14 14.06
N PRO A 35 22.55 8.71 13.92
CA PRO A 35 22.89 7.65 12.99
C PRO A 35 22.28 6.29 13.42
N PRO A 36 22.41 5.23 12.59
CA PRO A 36 21.80 3.93 12.89
C PRO A 36 22.39 3.21 14.12
N TYR A 37 23.63 3.53 14.49
CA TYR A 37 24.34 2.94 15.63
C TYR A 37 25.09 4.01 16.40
N ASP A 38 25.00 3.96 17.73
CA ASP A 38 25.72 4.88 18.60
C ASP A 38 27.19 4.46 18.71
N LEU A 39 28.01 5.11 17.88
CA LEU A 39 29.46 4.92 17.84
C LEU A 39 30.20 6.09 18.49
N SER A 40 29.53 6.90 19.32
CA SER A 40 30.16 8.04 20.00
C SER A 40 31.32 7.60 20.90
N PHE A 41 32.27 8.50 21.17
CA PHE A 41 33.40 8.21 22.06
C PHE A 41 32.91 7.86 23.48
N LEU A 42 31.91 8.59 23.98
CA LEU A 42 31.27 8.34 25.27
C LEU A 42 30.62 6.95 25.34
N ALA A 43 29.83 6.59 24.31
CA ALA A 43 29.27 5.25 24.21
C ALA A 43 30.33 4.16 24.17
N ARG A 44 31.46 4.40 23.48
CA ARG A 44 32.58 3.46 23.42
C ARG A 44 33.36 3.36 24.73
N SER A 45 33.52 4.46 25.47
CA SER A 45 34.19 4.46 26.78
C SER A 45 33.34 3.81 27.87
N GLU A 46 32.02 3.93 27.79
CA GLU A 46 31.10 3.37 28.80
C GLU A 46 30.73 1.90 28.54
N ARG A 47 30.65 1.44 27.29
CA ARG A 47 30.10 0.12 26.92
C ARG A 47 31.15 -0.98 26.68
N GLY A 48 32.42 -0.69 26.92
CA GLY A 48 33.51 -1.66 26.73
C GLY A 48 33.74 -2.09 25.28
N THR A 49 34.54 -3.15 25.09
CA THR A 49 35.24 -3.64 23.88
C THR A 49 34.40 -4.04 22.65
N PHE A 50 33.19 -3.51 22.45
CA PHE A 50 32.46 -3.76 21.21
C PHE A 50 33.03 -2.92 20.07
N SER A 51 33.66 -3.59 19.10
CA SER A 51 34.08 -2.92 17.87
C SER A 51 32.88 -2.49 17.03
N ALA A 52 33.03 -1.38 16.29
CA ALA A 52 32.00 -0.91 15.37
C ALA A 52 31.60 -1.97 14.34
N TYR A 53 32.52 -2.88 13.99
CA TYR A 53 32.24 -4.04 13.16
C TYR A 53 31.23 -4.96 13.82
N ARG A 54 31.48 -5.40 15.07
CA ARG A 54 30.59 -6.30 15.81
C ARG A 54 29.20 -5.71 16.02
N LEU A 55 29.08 -4.41 16.31
CA LEU A 55 27.77 -3.75 16.44
C LEU A 55 26.96 -3.86 15.14
N LYS A 56 27.59 -3.56 14.00
CA LYS A 56 26.93 -3.58 12.69
C LYS A 56 26.59 -4.98 12.20
N THR A 57 27.34 -6.00 12.63
CA THR A 57 27.13 -7.39 12.23
C THR A 57 26.18 -8.14 13.17
N GLU A 58 26.27 -7.94 14.48
CA GLU A 58 25.46 -8.66 15.48
C GLU A 58 24.06 -8.05 15.67
N TYR A 59 23.88 -6.75 15.44
CA TYR A 59 22.61 -6.05 15.70
C TYR A 59 22.00 -5.43 14.44
N ALA A 60 20.67 -5.40 14.39
CA ALA A 60 19.93 -4.60 13.43
C ALA A 60 19.84 -3.14 13.93
N PRO A 61 19.85 -2.14 13.02
CA PRO A 61 19.54 -0.78 13.40
C PRO A 61 18.08 -0.66 13.86
N ALA A 62 17.77 0.38 14.63
CA ALA A 62 16.39 0.70 14.95
C ALA A 62 15.60 1.04 13.67
N PRO A 63 14.29 0.72 13.60
CA PRO A 63 13.45 1.15 12.48
C PRO A 63 13.43 2.68 12.35
N LEU A 64 13.32 3.15 11.11
CA LEU A 64 13.05 4.56 10.82
C LEU A 64 11.59 4.86 11.19
N VAL A 65 11.38 5.92 11.95
CA VAL A 65 10.07 6.43 12.41
C VAL A 65 9.82 7.85 11.87
N GLY A 66 10.89 8.63 11.68
CA GLY A 66 10.83 9.98 11.14
C GLY A 66 10.21 11.02 12.08
N VAL A 67 10.28 12.28 11.66
CA VAL A 67 9.77 13.42 12.45
C VAL A 67 8.25 13.38 12.59
N HIS A 68 7.51 12.96 11.56
CA HIS A 68 6.06 12.91 11.57
C HIS A 68 5.53 11.81 12.49
N GLY A 69 6.21 10.65 12.56
CA GLY A 69 5.85 9.56 13.47
C GLY A 69 6.07 9.90 14.93
N ASN A 70 7.15 10.64 15.22
CA ASN A 70 7.51 11.06 16.57
C ASN A 70 6.81 12.35 17.03
N ALA A 71 6.10 13.05 16.15
CA ALA A 71 5.49 14.34 16.44
C ALA A 71 4.30 14.23 17.43
N PRO A 72 4.37 14.88 18.61
CA PRO A 72 3.21 14.98 19.50
C PRO A 72 2.12 15.88 18.89
N ASP A 73 2.52 16.93 18.17
CA ASP A 73 1.65 17.84 17.44
C ASP A 73 2.13 18.00 16.00
N ILE A 74 1.35 17.46 15.07
CA ILE A 74 1.66 17.51 13.64
C ILE A 74 1.54 18.91 13.06
N ALA A 75 0.70 19.78 13.64
CA ALA A 75 0.54 21.15 13.15
C ALA A 75 1.81 21.98 13.41
N ALA A 76 2.44 21.79 14.57
CA ALA A 76 3.71 22.42 14.89
C ALA A 76 4.86 21.97 13.97
N VAL A 77 4.85 20.71 13.53
CA VAL A 77 5.84 20.20 12.55
C VAL A 77 5.60 20.82 11.18
N LEU A 78 4.35 20.80 10.69
CA LEU A 78 4.00 21.40 9.39
C LEU A 78 4.28 22.91 9.33
N ALA A 79 4.18 23.63 10.46
CA ALA A 79 4.57 25.03 10.53
C ALA A 79 6.07 25.27 10.25
N ARG A 80 6.91 24.25 10.45
CA ARG A 80 8.35 24.28 10.16
C ARG A 80 8.70 23.65 8.81
N GLU A 81 7.77 22.93 8.19
CA GLU A 81 7.93 22.24 6.91
C GLU A 81 6.93 22.77 5.87
N PRO A 82 7.17 23.98 5.32
CA PRO A 82 6.18 24.66 4.48
C PRO A 82 5.86 23.89 3.20
N GLU A 83 6.83 23.16 2.63
CA GLU A 83 6.62 22.35 1.42
C GLU A 83 5.65 21.18 1.69
N VAL A 84 5.84 20.50 2.82
CA VAL A 84 4.96 19.41 3.27
C VAL A 84 3.58 19.96 3.64
N ALA A 85 3.52 21.11 4.32
CA ALA A 85 2.26 21.78 4.64
C ALA A 85 1.46 22.14 3.39
N VAL A 86 2.11 22.62 2.33
CA VAL A 86 1.46 22.90 1.04
C VAL A 86 0.97 21.61 0.39
N ALA A 87 1.76 20.53 0.41
CA ALA A 87 1.34 19.24 -0.14
C ALA A 87 0.10 18.68 0.59
N VAL A 88 0.12 18.70 1.93
CA VAL A 88 -1.02 18.31 2.77
C VAL A 88 -2.23 19.21 2.50
N GLY A 89 -2.04 20.53 2.44
CA GLY A 89 -3.13 21.49 2.20
C GLY A 89 -3.82 21.28 0.85
N ARG A 90 -3.04 21.05 -0.22
CA ARG A 90 -3.59 20.71 -1.55
C ARG A 90 -4.35 19.40 -1.53
N ALA A 91 -3.74 18.36 -0.96
CA ALA A 91 -4.38 17.05 -0.87
C ALA A 91 -5.65 17.06 0.00
N ALA A 92 -5.67 17.85 1.08
CA ALA A 92 -6.83 18.00 1.94
C ALA A 92 -7.95 18.81 1.27
N ALA A 93 -7.62 19.81 0.45
CA ALA A 93 -8.61 20.57 -0.33
C ALA A 93 -9.31 19.71 -1.40
N GLU A 94 -8.64 18.68 -1.91
CA GLU A 94 -9.19 17.69 -2.85
C GLU A 94 -9.95 16.56 -2.15
N ALA A 95 -9.85 16.44 -0.83
CA ALA A 95 -10.51 15.38 -0.06
C ALA A 95 -11.99 15.73 0.23
N GLU A 96 -12.86 14.72 0.18
CA GLU A 96 -14.25 14.86 0.61
C GLU A 96 -14.31 14.94 2.15
N GLY A 97 -14.54 16.15 2.66
CA GLY A 97 -14.75 16.41 4.09
C GLY A 97 -13.50 16.81 4.87
N ALA A 98 -13.69 17.05 6.17
CA ALA A 98 -12.61 17.49 7.05
C ALA A 98 -11.57 16.37 7.27
N VAL A 99 -10.31 16.66 6.98
CA VAL A 99 -9.19 15.76 7.26
C VAL A 99 -8.69 15.99 8.69
N SER A 100 -8.74 14.95 9.52
CA SER A 100 -8.27 15.07 10.92
C SER A 100 -6.74 15.13 11.00
N PRO A 101 -6.16 15.81 12.01
CA PRO A 101 -4.71 15.84 12.22
C PRO A 101 -4.08 14.44 12.39
N ALA A 102 -4.81 13.51 13.02
CA ALA A 102 -4.36 12.13 13.15
C ALA A 102 -4.25 11.40 11.80
N ARG A 103 -5.19 11.68 10.87
CA ARG A 103 -5.15 11.13 9.50
C ARG A 103 -4.01 11.73 8.70
N VAL A 104 -3.74 13.03 8.85
CA VAL A 104 -2.56 13.69 8.25
C VAL A 104 -1.27 13.04 8.76
N ARG A 105 -1.12 12.89 10.08
CA ARG A 105 0.07 12.24 10.67
C ARG A 105 0.27 10.85 10.11
N LEU A 106 -0.78 10.01 10.12
CA LEU A 106 -0.69 8.64 9.59
C LEU A 106 -0.28 8.63 8.11
N ALA A 107 -0.86 9.52 7.30
CA ALA A 107 -0.53 9.61 5.88
C ALA A 107 0.93 10.01 5.66
N LEU A 108 1.45 10.98 6.43
CA LEU A 108 2.85 11.40 6.34
C LEU A 108 3.79 10.29 6.79
N CYS A 109 3.48 9.59 7.88
CA CYS A 109 4.24 8.41 8.30
C CYS A 109 4.32 7.35 7.19
N GLN A 110 3.19 7.03 6.56
CA GLN A 110 3.16 6.07 5.45
C GLN A 110 4.05 6.48 4.27
N VAL A 111 4.12 7.79 3.97
CA VAL A 111 5.00 8.30 2.91
C VAL A 111 6.46 8.20 3.35
N ASP A 112 6.78 8.65 4.56
CA ASP A 112 8.15 8.60 5.11
C ASP A 112 8.68 7.16 5.22
N ASP A 113 7.83 6.20 5.60
CA ASP A 113 8.14 4.77 5.68
C ASP A 113 8.67 4.20 4.36
N THR A 114 8.38 4.83 3.22
CA THR A 114 8.91 4.39 1.91
C THR A 114 10.42 4.58 1.76
N VAL A 115 11.04 5.44 2.60
CA VAL A 115 12.49 5.63 2.65
C VAL A 115 13.18 4.48 3.39
N ALA A 116 12.51 3.87 4.37
CA ALA A 116 13.07 2.80 5.18
C ALA A 116 13.70 1.65 4.37
N PRO A 117 13.02 1.04 3.38
CA PRO A 117 13.61 -0.03 2.59
C PRO A 117 14.82 0.42 1.74
N LEU A 118 14.90 1.70 1.36
CA LEU A 118 16.06 2.24 0.63
C LEU A 118 17.28 2.30 1.55
N VAL A 119 17.09 2.82 2.76
CA VAL A 119 18.15 2.94 3.78
C VAL A 119 18.57 1.55 4.27
N GLU A 120 17.63 0.67 4.60
CA GLU A 120 17.92 -0.69 5.08
C GLU A 120 18.75 -1.51 4.10
N ALA A 121 18.43 -1.44 2.80
CA ALA A 121 19.20 -2.13 1.76
C ALA A 121 20.66 -1.63 1.69
N CYS A 122 20.89 -0.34 1.94
CA CYS A 122 22.23 0.24 2.00
C CYS A 122 22.99 -0.13 3.28
N LEU A 123 22.27 -0.42 4.38
CA LEU A 123 22.84 -0.83 5.66
C LEU A 123 23.12 -2.34 5.77
N ALA A 124 23.02 -3.09 4.66
CA ALA A 124 23.31 -4.51 4.63
C ALA A 124 24.74 -4.82 5.13
N VAL A 125 24.87 -5.91 5.89
CA VAL A 125 26.16 -6.37 6.44
C VAL A 125 27.13 -6.76 5.33
N ASP A 126 26.66 -7.62 4.42
CA ASP A 126 27.43 -8.02 3.24
C ASP A 126 27.46 -6.86 2.24
N GLN A 127 28.66 -6.33 1.99
CA GLN A 127 28.86 -5.21 1.08
C GLN A 127 28.34 -5.50 -0.33
N ARG A 128 28.35 -6.77 -0.77
CA ARG A 128 27.90 -7.18 -2.11
C ARG A 128 26.39 -7.10 -2.29
N GLN A 129 25.65 -7.05 -1.18
CA GLN A 129 24.18 -6.94 -1.19
C GLN A 129 23.72 -5.49 -1.23
N ARG A 130 24.62 -4.53 -0.99
CA ARG A 130 24.29 -3.11 -1.02
C ARG A 130 24.03 -2.65 -2.46
N PRO A 131 23.07 -1.76 -2.68
CA PRO A 131 22.82 -1.18 -4.00
C PRO A 131 24.00 -0.30 -4.45
N THR A 132 24.03 0.02 -5.73
CA THR A 132 24.97 1.02 -6.26
C THR A 132 24.59 2.43 -5.77
N ALA A 133 25.55 3.34 -5.74
CA ALA A 133 25.28 4.75 -5.41
C ALA A 133 24.25 5.39 -6.36
N SER A 134 24.27 5.03 -7.65
CA SER A 134 23.28 5.48 -8.62
C SER A 134 21.87 4.98 -8.31
N ALA A 135 21.72 3.73 -7.87
CA ALA A 135 20.43 3.17 -7.51
C ALA A 135 19.86 3.84 -6.25
N MET A 136 20.70 4.11 -5.23
CA MET A 136 20.29 4.84 -4.03
C MET A 136 19.86 6.27 -4.35
N ARG A 137 20.68 7.00 -5.14
CA ARG A 137 20.34 8.36 -5.59
C ARG A 137 19.03 8.38 -6.37
N ASP A 138 18.84 7.47 -7.32
CA ASP A 138 17.64 7.45 -8.15
C ASP A 138 16.39 7.05 -7.34
N GLY A 139 16.53 6.22 -6.31
CA GLY A 139 15.46 5.90 -5.36
C GLY A 139 15.06 7.11 -4.50
N LEU A 140 16.04 7.84 -3.96
CA LEU A 140 15.79 9.08 -3.21
C LEU A 140 15.18 10.18 -4.10
N ALA A 141 15.68 10.34 -5.33
CA ALA A 141 15.11 11.30 -6.28
C ALA A 141 13.65 10.98 -6.58
N ALA A 142 13.33 9.70 -6.78
CA ALA A 142 11.96 9.26 -6.94
C ALA A 142 11.07 9.53 -5.72
N PHE A 143 11.60 9.33 -4.51
CA PHE A 143 10.90 9.68 -3.29
C PHE A 143 10.54 11.17 -3.26
N CYS A 144 11.51 12.04 -3.51
CA CYS A 144 11.28 13.49 -3.54
C CYS A 144 10.27 13.90 -4.64
N GLU A 145 10.42 13.38 -5.86
CA GLU A 145 9.52 13.70 -6.99
C GLU A 145 8.07 13.30 -6.73
N ASN A 146 7.86 12.17 -6.04
CA ASN A 146 6.52 11.63 -5.79
C ASN A 146 5.97 12.03 -4.41
N TYR A 147 6.72 12.75 -3.56
CA TYR A 147 6.34 12.99 -2.17
C TYR A 147 4.94 13.63 -2.06
N ALA A 148 4.73 14.76 -2.74
CA ALA A 148 3.45 15.48 -2.68
C ALA A 148 2.28 14.66 -3.24
N GLU A 149 2.49 13.91 -4.33
CA GLU A 149 1.45 13.02 -4.89
C GLU A 149 1.15 11.86 -3.94
N ASN A 150 2.17 11.32 -3.28
CA ASN A 150 2.06 10.25 -2.30
C ASN A 150 1.34 10.71 -1.04
N VAL A 151 1.49 11.96 -0.60
CA VAL A 151 0.66 12.53 0.49
C VAL A 151 -0.82 12.48 0.11
N GLY A 152 -1.18 12.89 -1.11
CA GLY A 152 -2.56 12.83 -1.59
C GLY A 152 -3.10 11.40 -1.76
N ARG A 153 -2.26 10.47 -2.21
CA ARG A 153 -2.60 9.04 -2.30
C ARG A 153 -2.81 8.42 -0.91
N ALA A 154 -1.90 8.67 0.03
CA ALA A 154 -1.98 8.21 1.41
C ALA A 154 -3.27 8.70 2.09
N LEU A 155 -3.59 10.00 1.96
CA LEU A 155 -4.82 10.57 2.50
C LEU A 155 -6.07 9.92 1.90
N ARG A 156 -6.04 9.52 0.62
CA ARG A 156 -7.14 8.82 -0.06
C ARG A 156 -7.15 7.30 0.16
N GLY A 157 -6.16 6.74 0.86
CA GLY A 157 -6.01 5.30 1.04
C GLY A 157 -5.60 4.57 -0.24
N GLU A 158 -5.03 5.28 -1.20
CA GLU A 158 -4.52 4.73 -2.46
C GLU A 158 -3.07 4.23 -2.29
N PRO A 159 -2.64 3.24 -3.10
CA PRO A 159 -1.27 2.78 -3.08
C PRO A 159 -0.29 3.90 -3.50
N LEU A 160 0.79 4.02 -2.72
CA LEU A 160 1.88 4.96 -2.97
C LEU A 160 2.62 4.61 -4.27
N ALA A 161 3.17 5.63 -4.92
CA ALA A 161 4.10 5.43 -6.02
C ALA A 161 5.41 4.80 -5.52
N ASP A 162 5.89 3.80 -6.23
CA ASP A 162 7.08 3.04 -5.85
C ASP A 162 8.36 3.88 -6.00
N CYS A 163 9.19 3.85 -4.96
CA CYS A 163 10.49 4.51 -4.88
C CYS A 163 11.67 3.51 -4.95
N ALA A 164 11.40 2.26 -5.33
CA ALA A 164 12.36 1.14 -5.31
C ALA A 164 13.72 1.43 -5.97
N LEU A 165 14.75 0.81 -5.40
CA LEU A 165 16.13 0.84 -5.88
C LEU A 165 16.23 0.20 -7.27
N GLY A 166 16.64 1.01 -8.26
CA GLY A 166 16.83 0.59 -9.65
C GLY A 166 16.27 1.61 -10.63
N GLY A 167 16.96 2.74 -10.82
CA GLY A 167 16.46 3.90 -11.57
C GLY A 167 15.88 3.60 -12.96
N ASP A 168 16.50 2.73 -13.75
CA ASP A 168 16.00 2.37 -15.08
C ASP A 168 14.81 1.41 -15.03
N ALA A 169 14.80 0.47 -14.08
CA ALA A 169 13.67 -0.43 -13.85
C ALA A 169 12.46 0.32 -13.26
N ALA A 170 12.69 1.28 -12.38
CA ALA A 170 11.68 2.14 -11.78
C ALA A 170 11.11 3.15 -12.80
N ARG A 171 11.95 3.77 -13.64
CA ARG A 171 11.48 4.61 -14.76
C ARG A 171 10.71 3.78 -15.79
N ALA A 172 11.17 2.57 -16.12
CA ALA A 172 10.46 1.65 -17.00
C ALA A 172 9.12 1.19 -16.38
N ALA A 173 9.08 0.92 -15.07
CA ALA A 173 7.86 0.58 -14.35
C ALA A 173 6.87 1.75 -14.32
N ARG A 174 7.32 2.99 -14.09
CA ARG A 174 6.50 4.21 -14.17
C ARG A 174 5.97 4.45 -15.58
N ALA A 175 6.81 4.27 -16.60
CA ALA A 175 6.41 4.36 -17.99
C ALA A 175 5.37 3.27 -18.34
N ALA A 176 5.56 2.05 -17.84
CA ALA A 176 4.61 0.95 -18.01
C ALA A 176 3.28 1.23 -17.29
N GLU A 177 3.30 1.77 -16.08
CA GLU A 177 2.09 2.14 -15.33
C GLU A 177 1.34 3.31 -15.99
N ARG A 178 2.05 4.34 -16.45
CA ARG A 178 1.46 5.44 -17.25
C ARG A 178 0.82 4.90 -18.53
N ARG A 179 1.52 4.03 -19.27
CA ARG A 179 0.97 3.37 -20.47
C ARG A 179 -0.27 2.54 -20.15
N ARG A 180 -0.27 1.77 -19.05
CA ARG A 180 -1.43 0.99 -18.59
C ARG A 180 -2.61 1.89 -18.22
N ARG A 181 -2.38 3.04 -17.57
CA ARG A 181 -3.45 4.01 -17.23
C ARG A 181 -4.05 4.65 -18.48
N VAL A 182 -3.21 5.07 -19.42
CA VAL A 182 -3.68 5.62 -20.70
C VAL A 182 -4.44 4.57 -21.50
N ALA A 183 -3.91 3.35 -21.62
CA ALA A 183 -4.60 2.25 -22.30
C ALA A 183 -5.95 1.92 -21.65
N ARG A 184 -6.03 1.91 -20.30
CA ARG A 184 -7.31 1.77 -19.56
C ARG A 184 -8.28 2.89 -19.91
N GLY A 185 -7.84 4.14 -19.89
CA GLY A 185 -8.68 5.30 -20.21
C GLY A 185 -9.22 5.25 -21.63
N VAL A 186 -8.35 4.97 -22.61
CA VAL A 186 -8.72 4.85 -24.03
C VAL A 186 -9.69 3.71 -24.25
N LEU A 187 -9.44 2.53 -23.67
CA LEU A 187 -10.31 1.38 -23.84
C LEU A 187 -11.68 1.59 -23.19
N ARG A 188 -11.73 2.18 -21.99
CA ARG A 188 -13.00 2.59 -21.35
C ARG A 188 -13.78 3.59 -22.21
N ALA A 189 -13.10 4.60 -22.75
CA ALA A 189 -13.74 5.59 -23.62
C ALA A 189 -14.29 4.94 -24.89
N ALA A 190 -13.53 4.04 -25.52
CA ALA A 190 -13.97 3.31 -26.71
C ALA A 190 -15.18 2.40 -26.41
N CYS A 191 -15.15 1.62 -25.31
CA CYS A 191 -16.27 0.80 -24.88
C CYS A 191 -17.51 1.64 -24.55
N ALA A 192 -17.36 2.75 -23.82
CA ALA A 192 -18.45 3.65 -23.49
C ALA A 192 -19.05 4.30 -24.74
N ALA A 193 -18.21 4.74 -25.69
CA ALA A 193 -18.66 5.31 -26.95
C ALA A 193 -19.43 4.29 -27.80
N ALA A 194 -18.93 3.06 -27.91
CA ALA A 194 -19.62 1.97 -28.62
C ALA A 194 -20.99 1.66 -27.98
N GLY A 195 -21.04 1.57 -26.65
CA GLY A 195 -22.29 1.37 -25.91
C GLY A 195 -23.28 2.53 -26.11
N ALA A 196 -22.83 3.77 -25.95
CA ALA A 196 -23.68 4.96 -26.14
C ALA A 196 -24.19 5.09 -27.57
N ALA A 197 -23.36 4.79 -28.58
CA ALA A 197 -23.77 4.79 -29.98
C ALA A 197 -24.85 3.72 -30.26
N ALA A 198 -24.68 2.50 -29.72
CA ALA A 198 -25.67 1.44 -29.85
C ALA A 198 -27.01 1.82 -29.18
N LEU A 199 -26.95 2.37 -27.95
CA LEU A 199 -28.12 2.86 -27.23
C LEU A 199 -28.84 3.98 -27.98
N GLY A 200 -28.10 5.01 -28.42
CA GLY A 200 -28.66 6.16 -29.12
C GLY A 200 -29.28 5.77 -30.46
N THR A 201 -28.60 4.93 -31.23
CA THR A 201 -29.10 4.45 -32.53
C THR A 201 -30.36 3.63 -32.36
N ALA A 202 -30.36 2.65 -31.44
CA ALA A 202 -31.53 1.83 -31.18
C ALA A 202 -32.72 2.67 -30.67
N ALA A 203 -32.47 3.60 -29.74
CA ALA A 203 -33.48 4.48 -29.18
C ALA A 203 -34.14 5.38 -30.24
N LEU A 204 -33.34 5.95 -31.15
CA LEU A 204 -33.84 6.76 -32.27
C LEU A 204 -34.69 5.92 -33.22
N LEU A 205 -34.25 4.70 -33.54
CA LEU A 205 -34.95 3.82 -34.47
C LEU A 205 -36.29 3.30 -33.93
N VAL A 206 -36.41 3.08 -32.62
CA VAL A 206 -37.66 2.61 -32.02
C VAL A 206 -38.61 3.73 -31.60
N HIS A 207 -38.15 4.99 -31.62
CA HIS A 207 -38.94 6.12 -31.16
C HIS A 207 -40.18 6.31 -32.04
N GLY A 208 -41.36 6.26 -31.42
CA GLY A 208 -42.63 6.49 -32.10
C GLY A 208 -43.20 5.28 -32.83
N MET A 209 -42.55 4.10 -32.75
CA MET A 209 -43.12 2.89 -33.34
C MET A 209 -44.36 2.43 -32.57
N GLU A 210 -45.40 2.03 -33.30
CA GLU A 210 -46.59 1.42 -32.69
C GLU A 210 -46.26 0.02 -32.21
N VAL A 211 -46.44 -0.22 -30.91
CA VAL A 211 -46.20 -1.51 -30.29
C VAL A 211 -47.40 -1.95 -29.48
N SER A 212 -47.56 -3.26 -29.31
CA SER A 212 -48.55 -3.82 -28.41
C SER A 212 -47.90 -4.68 -27.34
N ILE A 213 -48.38 -4.54 -26.11
CA ILE A 213 -47.96 -5.33 -24.97
C ILE A 213 -49.18 -6.14 -24.53
N ALA A 214 -49.03 -7.46 -24.47
CA ALA A 214 -50.05 -8.37 -23.98
C ALA A 214 -49.47 -9.13 -22.77
N LEU A 215 -49.92 -8.76 -21.57
CA LEU A 215 -49.76 -9.58 -20.37
C LEU A 215 -51.13 -10.19 -20.06
N ASP A 216 -51.17 -11.36 -19.44
CA ASP A 216 -52.43 -12.07 -19.14
C ASP A 216 -53.50 -11.13 -18.53
N GLY A 217 -54.51 -10.77 -19.33
CA GLY A 217 -55.61 -9.88 -18.96
C GLY A 217 -55.43 -8.38 -19.24
N LEU A 218 -54.25 -7.92 -19.66
CA LEU A 218 -53.96 -6.52 -19.99
C LEU A 218 -53.34 -6.40 -21.39
N SER A 219 -54.10 -5.82 -22.32
CA SER A 219 -53.58 -5.41 -23.62
C SER A 219 -53.43 -3.89 -23.66
N TRP A 220 -52.24 -3.43 -24.01
CA TRP A 220 -51.96 -2.03 -24.25
C TRP A 220 -51.39 -1.84 -25.65
N GLN A 221 -51.81 -0.77 -26.31
CA GLN A 221 -51.29 -0.34 -27.60
C GLN A 221 -50.92 1.13 -27.51
N GLY A 222 -49.78 1.49 -28.08
CA GLY A 222 -49.35 2.86 -28.16
C GLY A 222 -47.98 3.02 -28.80
N THR A 223 -47.53 4.26 -28.87
CA THR A 223 -46.21 4.61 -29.42
C THR A 223 -45.13 4.31 -28.42
N PHE A 224 -44.07 3.62 -28.84
CA PHE A 224 -42.94 3.28 -28.00
C PHE A 224 -41.99 4.48 -27.84
N PRO A 225 -41.76 4.98 -26.62
CA PRO A 225 -40.84 6.09 -26.42
C PRO A 225 -39.39 5.64 -26.53
N GLY A 226 -38.61 6.28 -27.40
CA GLY A 226 -37.20 5.93 -27.62
C GLY A 226 -36.32 5.95 -26.36
N TRP A 227 -36.59 6.84 -25.39
CA TRP A 227 -35.86 6.88 -24.11
C TRP A 227 -36.07 5.62 -23.26
N LEU A 228 -37.25 4.99 -23.35
CA LEU A 228 -37.52 3.72 -22.68
C LEU A 228 -36.72 2.59 -23.35
N GLY A 229 -36.58 2.62 -24.67
CA GLY A 229 -35.70 1.72 -25.41
C GLY A 229 -34.24 1.85 -24.98
N ALA A 230 -33.74 3.08 -24.85
CA ALA A 230 -32.40 3.34 -24.30
C ALA A 230 -32.27 2.80 -22.87
N LEU A 231 -33.25 3.03 -22.00
CA LEU A 231 -33.22 2.58 -20.61
C LEU A 231 -33.20 1.04 -20.50
N LEU A 232 -34.05 0.36 -21.28
CA LEU A 232 -34.07 -1.10 -21.35
C LEU A 232 -32.72 -1.65 -21.79
N LEU A 233 -32.15 -1.11 -22.87
CA LEU A 233 -30.85 -1.56 -23.37
C LEU A 233 -29.68 -1.18 -22.45
N ALA A 234 -29.85 -0.18 -21.57
CA ALA A 234 -28.84 0.24 -20.61
C ALA A 234 -28.83 -0.58 -19.30
N LEU A 235 -29.86 -1.39 -19.02
CA LEU A 235 -29.94 -2.25 -17.83
C LEU A 235 -28.70 -3.12 -17.58
N PRO A 236 -28.06 -3.75 -18.59
CA PRO A 236 -26.82 -4.51 -18.37
C PRO A 236 -25.70 -3.64 -17.82
N ALA A 237 -25.56 -2.41 -18.32
CA ALA A 237 -24.54 -1.47 -17.86
C ALA A 237 -24.86 -1.00 -16.43
N LEU A 238 -26.11 -0.66 -16.14
CA LEU A 238 -26.55 -0.18 -14.83
C LEU A 238 -26.37 -1.26 -13.74
N LEU A 239 -26.82 -2.49 -13.99
CA LEU A 239 -26.69 -3.59 -13.04
C LEU A 239 -25.24 -4.07 -12.92
N GLY A 240 -24.50 -4.12 -14.04
CA GLY A 240 -23.09 -4.47 -14.03
C GLY A 240 -22.25 -3.48 -13.21
N LEU A 241 -22.46 -2.18 -13.39
CA LEU A 241 -21.76 -1.14 -12.62
C LEU A 241 -22.23 -1.10 -11.16
N GLY A 242 -23.53 -1.29 -10.92
CA GLY A 242 -24.10 -1.31 -9.58
C GLY A 242 -23.56 -2.46 -8.71
N LEU A 243 -23.52 -3.69 -9.23
CA LEU A 243 -23.00 -4.85 -8.48
C LEU A 243 -21.48 -4.87 -8.36
N ARG A 244 -20.77 -4.23 -9.31
CA ARG A 244 -19.31 -4.10 -9.27
C ARG A 244 -18.85 -3.05 -8.24
N GLU A 245 -19.67 -2.03 -7.98
CA GLU A 245 -19.35 -0.90 -7.10
C GLU A 245 -17.99 -0.24 -7.44
N ARG A 246 -17.25 0.23 -6.42
CA ARG A 246 -15.91 0.85 -6.58
C ARG A 246 -14.77 -0.19 -6.61
N ASP A 247 -15.08 -1.49 -6.64
CA ASP A 247 -14.08 -2.56 -6.63
C ASP A 247 -13.55 -2.85 -8.04
N LEU A 248 -12.66 -1.97 -8.49
CA LEU A 248 -12.11 -1.98 -9.86
C LEU A 248 -10.99 -3.01 -10.06
N VAL A 249 -10.38 -3.49 -8.98
CA VAL A 249 -9.09 -4.21 -9.01
C VAL A 249 -9.25 -5.69 -8.68
N SER A 250 -10.23 -6.06 -7.84
CA SER A 250 -10.36 -7.44 -7.38
C SER A 250 -11.00 -8.38 -8.42
N THR A 251 -10.72 -9.68 -8.29
CA THR A 251 -11.42 -10.73 -9.05
C THR A 251 -12.89 -10.78 -8.69
N ALA A 252 -13.22 -10.62 -7.41
CA ALA A 252 -14.59 -10.64 -6.92
C ALA A 252 -15.43 -9.49 -7.49
N GLY A 253 -14.85 -8.29 -7.63
CA GLY A 253 -15.49 -7.14 -8.26
C GLY A 253 -15.75 -7.37 -9.75
N ALA A 254 -14.77 -7.91 -10.47
CA ALA A 254 -14.94 -8.27 -11.88
C ALA A 254 -16.04 -9.32 -12.09
N VAL A 255 -16.07 -10.37 -11.26
CA VAL A 255 -17.11 -11.42 -11.32
C VAL A 255 -18.48 -10.87 -10.96
N ARG A 256 -18.61 -10.06 -9.90
CA ARG A 256 -19.89 -9.43 -9.54
C ARG A 256 -20.41 -8.54 -10.65
N GLY A 257 -19.54 -7.76 -11.29
CA GLY A 257 -19.89 -6.91 -12.42
C GLY A 257 -20.35 -7.71 -13.64
N THR A 258 -19.64 -8.77 -14.03
CA THR A 258 -20.04 -9.61 -15.17
C THR A 258 -21.37 -10.31 -14.91
N VAL A 259 -21.57 -10.85 -13.70
CA VAL A 259 -22.86 -11.43 -13.29
C VAL A 259 -23.99 -10.40 -13.37
N GLY A 260 -23.78 -9.19 -12.84
CA GLY A 260 -24.77 -8.11 -12.94
C GLY A 260 -25.11 -7.71 -14.37
N THR A 261 -24.11 -7.70 -15.25
CA THR A 261 -24.30 -7.41 -16.68
C THR A 261 -25.14 -8.49 -17.36
N LEU A 262 -24.87 -9.77 -17.07
CA LEU A 262 -25.63 -10.88 -17.64
C LEU A 262 -27.08 -10.92 -17.13
N VAL A 263 -27.29 -10.64 -15.83
CA VAL A 263 -28.64 -10.52 -15.26
C VAL A 263 -29.40 -9.39 -15.93
N GLY A 264 -28.77 -8.21 -16.07
CA GLY A 264 -29.40 -7.09 -16.77
C GLY A 264 -29.67 -7.37 -18.25
N ALA A 265 -28.80 -8.14 -18.92
CA ALA A 265 -29.02 -8.59 -20.30
C ALA A 265 -30.24 -9.50 -20.40
N ALA A 266 -30.36 -10.49 -19.52
CA ALA A 266 -31.49 -11.40 -19.48
C ALA A 266 -32.81 -10.65 -19.20
N MET A 267 -32.80 -9.71 -18.25
CA MET A 267 -33.97 -8.86 -17.96
C MET A 267 -34.37 -8.01 -19.16
N SER A 268 -33.40 -7.37 -19.82
CA SER A 268 -33.64 -6.57 -21.03
C SER A 268 -34.23 -7.42 -22.14
N ALA A 269 -33.66 -8.59 -22.39
CA ALA A 269 -34.12 -9.52 -23.41
C ALA A 269 -35.56 -9.97 -23.15
N ALA A 270 -35.91 -10.33 -21.91
CA ALA A 270 -37.25 -10.74 -21.53
C ALA A 270 -38.28 -9.59 -21.71
N LEU A 271 -37.92 -8.38 -21.30
CA LEU A 271 -38.77 -7.20 -21.47
C LEU A 271 -38.98 -6.85 -22.95
N LEU A 272 -37.94 -6.96 -23.78
CA LEU A 272 -38.05 -6.74 -25.22
C LEU A 272 -38.89 -7.80 -25.92
N SER A 273 -38.84 -9.06 -25.47
CA SER A 273 -39.68 -10.16 -25.97
C SER A 273 -41.16 -10.01 -25.62
N ALA A 274 -41.47 -9.33 -24.50
CA ALA A 274 -42.85 -9.08 -24.09
C ALA A 274 -43.55 -8.02 -24.96
N VAL A 275 -42.81 -7.30 -25.80
CA VAL A 275 -43.32 -6.28 -26.72
C VAL A 275 -43.51 -6.89 -28.10
N SER A 276 -44.70 -6.72 -28.67
CA SER A 276 -44.97 -7.02 -30.08
C SER A 276 -44.55 -5.84 -30.94
N TRP A 277 -43.60 -6.07 -31.83
CA TRP A 277 -43.00 -5.05 -32.69
C TRP A 277 -43.66 -5.02 -34.08
N PRO A 278 -43.76 -3.85 -34.73
CA PRO A 278 -44.51 -3.70 -35.98
C PRO A 278 -43.84 -4.36 -37.18
N ALA A 279 -42.51 -4.59 -37.12
CA ALA A 279 -41.75 -5.25 -38.17
C ALA A 279 -40.88 -6.39 -37.60
N PRO A 280 -40.75 -7.51 -38.31
CA PRO A 280 -40.05 -8.71 -37.80
C PRO A 280 -38.54 -8.50 -37.61
N GLY A 281 -37.94 -7.50 -38.27
CA GLY A 281 -36.51 -7.19 -38.15
C GLY A 281 -36.13 -6.35 -36.92
N VAL A 282 -37.11 -5.75 -36.23
CA VAL A 282 -36.86 -4.83 -35.11
C VAL A 282 -36.29 -5.57 -33.90
N LEU A 283 -36.95 -6.66 -33.48
CA LEU A 283 -36.53 -7.42 -32.31
C LEU A 283 -35.11 -8.02 -32.47
N PRO A 284 -34.75 -8.64 -33.61
CA PRO A 284 -33.36 -9.03 -33.88
C PRO A 284 -32.35 -7.87 -33.83
N ALA A 285 -32.70 -6.69 -34.35
CA ALA A 285 -31.83 -5.51 -34.28
C ALA A 285 -31.63 -5.01 -32.84
N LEU A 286 -32.68 -5.07 -32.01
CA LEU A 286 -32.59 -4.75 -30.58
C LEU A 286 -31.75 -5.77 -29.81
N TYR A 287 -31.81 -7.05 -30.15
CA TYR A 287 -30.90 -8.05 -29.60
C TYR A 287 -29.44 -7.82 -30.02
N ALA A 288 -29.20 -7.40 -31.25
CA ALA A 288 -27.86 -7.03 -31.70
C ALA A 288 -27.34 -5.80 -30.91
N ALA A 289 -28.17 -4.79 -30.69
CA ALA A 289 -27.82 -3.63 -29.86
C ALA A 289 -27.53 -4.04 -28.40
N LEU A 290 -28.36 -4.92 -27.82
CA LEU A 290 -28.18 -5.46 -26.47
C LEU A 290 -26.87 -6.25 -26.35
N PHE A 291 -26.55 -7.08 -27.36
CA PHE A 291 -25.29 -7.82 -27.44
C PHE A 291 -24.08 -6.87 -27.49
N MET A 292 -24.16 -5.79 -28.28
CA MET A 292 -23.11 -4.79 -28.36
C MET A 292 -22.89 -4.07 -27.03
N VAL A 293 -23.97 -3.66 -26.33
CA VAL A 293 -23.86 -3.00 -25.02
C VAL A 293 -23.27 -3.95 -23.96
N THR A 294 -23.75 -5.19 -23.89
CA THR A 294 -23.25 -6.19 -22.92
C THR A 294 -21.79 -6.53 -23.16
N THR A 295 -21.38 -6.65 -24.43
CA THR A 295 -19.99 -6.90 -24.81
C THR A 295 -19.12 -5.69 -24.48
N ALA A 296 -19.55 -4.47 -24.78
CA ALA A 296 -18.82 -3.26 -24.43
C ALA A 296 -18.57 -3.14 -22.91
N VAL A 297 -19.58 -3.43 -22.08
CA VAL A 297 -19.48 -3.37 -20.61
C VAL A 297 -18.52 -4.44 -20.08
N THR A 298 -18.68 -5.70 -20.53
CA THR A 298 -17.82 -6.81 -20.08
C THR A 298 -16.36 -6.64 -20.54
N CYS A 299 -16.13 -6.13 -21.76
CA CYS A 299 -14.80 -5.74 -22.23
C CYS A 299 -14.17 -4.66 -21.35
N GLY A 300 -14.96 -3.65 -20.91
CA GLY A 300 -14.50 -2.64 -19.96
C GLY A 300 -14.07 -3.24 -18.62
N PHE A 301 -14.81 -4.23 -18.10
CA PHE A 301 -14.46 -4.92 -16.85
C PHE A 301 -13.22 -5.78 -16.99
N ALA A 302 -13.10 -6.50 -18.11
CA ALA A 302 -11.91 -7.29 -18.43
C ALA A 302 -10.66 -6.40 -18.58
N ALA A 303 -10.79 -5.25 -19.25
CA ALA A 303 -9.73 -4.26 -19.41
C ALA A 303 -9.21 -3.74 -18.08
N ASP A 304 -10.13 -3.39 -17.17
CA ASP A 304 -9.78 -2.90 -15.84
C ASP A 304 -8.99 -3.94 -15.03
N ARG A 305 -9.39 -5.21 -15.14
CA ARG A 305 -8.72 -6.32 -14.46
C ARG A 305 -7.36 -6.62 -15.09
N ALA A 306 -7.27 -6.69 -16.42
CA ALA A 306 -6.06 -7.03 -17.17
C ALA A 306 -4.97 -5.95 -17.03
N LEU A 307 -5.38 -4.70 -16.91
CA LEU A 307 -4.48 -3.56 -16.79
C LEU A 307 -4.35 -3.04 -15.35
N ALA A 308 -4.95 -3.73 -14.37
CA ALA A 308 -4.75 -3.46 -12.95
C ALA A 308 -3.26 -3.66 -12.58
N PRO A 309 -2.72 -2.85 -11.65
CA PRO A 309 -1.38 -3.07 -11.15
C PRO A 309 -1.29 -4.42 -10.43
N SER A 310 -0.26 -5.21 -10.73
CA SER A 310 0.01 -6.46 -10.02
C SER A 310 0.61 -6.14 -8.65
N SER A 311 -0.07 -6.51 -7.56
CA SER A 311 0.50 -6.44 -6.20
C SER A 311 1.78 -7.30 -6.04
N ALA A 312 2.03 -8.22 -6.97
CA ALA A 312 3.20 -9.08 -6.96
C ALA A 312 4.54 -8.36 -7.17
N ALA A 313 4.55 -7.08 -7.57
CA ALA A 313 5.77 -6.29 -7.69
C ALA A 313 6.17 -5.59 -6.36
N SER A 314 5.27 -5.49 -5.38
CA SER A 314 5.59 -5.03 -4.02
C SER A 314 6.02 -6.17 -3.09
N ALA A 315 6.02 -7.41 -3.57
CA ALA A 315 6.69 -8.52 -2.92
C ALA A 315 8.20 -8.38 -3.16
N GLY A 316 8.81 -7.41 -2.48
CA GLY A 316 10.24 -7.30 -2.30
C GLY A 316 10.77 -8.54 -1.56
N GLY A 317 10.91 -9.63 -2.31
CA GLY A 317 11.43 -10.93 -1.89
C GLY A 317 12.92 -10.92 -1.53
N ARG A 318 13.42 -9.85 -0.90
CA ARG A 318 14.78 -9.78 -0.35
C ARG A 318 14.87 -9.08 1.01
N ALA A 319 13.81 -8.45 1.52
CA ALA A 319 13.83 -7.82 2.85
C ALA A 319 13.59 -8.81 4.02
N ALA A 320 12.94 -9.95 3.77
CA ALA A 320 12.60 -10.92 4.82
C ALA A 320 13.80 -11.70 5.40
N ALA A 321 15.02 -11.52 4.86
CA ALA A 321 16.22 -12.18 5.36
C ALA A 321 16.98 -11.37 6.43
N SER A 322 16.60 -10.12 6.72
CA SER A 322 17.41 -9.24 7.59
C SER A 322 17.11 -9.31 9.09
N SER A 323 16.01 -9.92 9.56
CA SER A 323 15.54 -9.71 10.95
C SER A 323 15.66 -10.91 11.91
N ARG A 324 16.70 -11.76 11.78
CA ARG A 324 17.07 -12.65 12.91
C ARG A 324 17.95 -11.98 13.97
N ARG A 325 18.43 -10.76 13.71
CA ARG A 325 19.31 -10.03 14.63
C ARG A 325 18.51 -9.15 15.58
N PRO A 326 18.86 -9.09 16.88
CA PRO A 326 18.20 -8.19 17.81
C PRO A 326 18.42 -6.73 17.38
N VAL A 327 17.38 -5.92 17.57
CA VAL A 327 17.47 -4.46 17.41
C VAL A 327 18.21 -3.88 18.61
N LEU A 328 19.17 -3.00 18.37
CA LEU A 328 19.84 -2.25 19.43
C LEU A 328 19.27 -0.83 19.45
N PRO A 329 18.51 -0.43 20.48
CA PRO A 329 18.02 0.94 20.60
C PRO A 329 19.19 1.93 20.65
N TRP A 330 18.96 3.14 20.14
CA TRP A 330 19.93 4.22 20.22
C TRP A 330 20.29 4.49 21.68
N GLY A 331 21.59 4.62 21.99
CA GLY A 331 22.07 4.83 23.36
C GLY A 331 22.09 3.58 24.26
N ALA A 332 21.55 2.43 23.82
CA ALA A 332 21.50 1.23 24.65
C ALA A 332 22.88 0.55 24.80
N ASP A 333 23.11 -0.05 25.98
CA ASP A 333 24.28 -0.89 26.23
C ASP A 333 24.09 -2.29 25.58
N PRO A 334 24.92 -2.67 24.58
CA PRO A 334 24.84 -3.97 23.93
C PRO A 334 25.16 -5.15 24.88
N SER A 335 25.79 -4.89 26.03
CA SER A 335 26.13 -5.91 27.03
C SER A 335 24.97 -6.26 27.98
N ALA A 336 23.97 -5.37 28.12
CA ALA A 336 22.81 -5.57 28.98
C ALA A 336 21.93 -6.80 28.63
N PRO A 337 21.56 -7.06 27.35
CA PRO A 337 20.74 -8.23 27.01
C PRO A 337 21.47 -9.57 27.21
N LYS A 338 22.81 -9.61 27.12
CA LYS A 338 23.60 -10.82 27.42
C LYS A 338 23.71 -11.10 28.91
N ARG A 339 23.77 -10.07 29.77
CA ARG A 339 23.81 -10.25 31.24
C ARG A 339 22.56 -10.99 31.78
N MET A 340 21.36 -10.69 31.26
CA MET A 340 20.14 -11.42 31.66
C MET A 340 20.13 -12.90 31.26
N ALA A 341 20.68 -13.24 30.09
CA ALA A 341 20.77 -14.63 29.64
C ALA A 341 21.82 -15.43 30.44
N THR A 342 22.92 -14.79 30.82
CA THR A 342 24.02 -15.44 31.55
C THR A 342 23.68 -15.61 33.04
N GLN A 343 22.87 -14.71 33.60
CA GLN A 343 22.39 -14.79 34.98
C GLN A 343 21.31 -15.88 35.20
N ARG A 344 20.51 -16.20 34.16
CA ARG A 344 19.60 -17.36 34.18
C ARG A 344 20.36 -18.69 34.15
N THR A 345 21.46 -18.80 33.41
CA THR A 345 22.27 -20.03 33.37
C THR A 345 23.06 -20.31 34.65
N SER A 346 23.31 -19.29 35.49
CA SER A 346 23.94 -19.47 36.81
C SER A 346 22.95 -19.79 37.94
N ALA A 347 21.64 -19.65 37.72
CA ALA A 347 20.61 -20.01 38.68
C ALA A 347 20.12 -21.47 38.54
N ASP A 348 20.54 -22.18 37.49
CA ASP A 348 20.17 -23.58 37.18
C ASP A 348 21.32 -24.57 37.44
N ALA A 349 22.33 -24.20 38.23
CA ALA A 349 23.28 -25.17 38.76
C ALA A 349 22.61 -25.95 39.91
N PRO A 350 22.49 -27.30 39.83
CA PRO A 350 21.84 -28.06 40.88
C PRO A 350 22.74 -28.13 42.12
N ASP A 351 22.28 -27.52 43.22
CA ASP A 351 22.83 -27.79 44.55
C ASP A 351 22.55 -29.26 44.91
N ALA A 352 23.62 -30.04 44.91
CA ALA A 352 23.62 -31.40 45.42
C ALA A 352 23.65 -31.36 46.95
N SER A 353 22.50 -31.51 47.62
CA SER A 353 22.35 -32.38 48.81
C SER A 353 20.95 -32.28 49.48
N SER A 354 20.16 -33.33 49.26
CA SER A 354 19.44 -34.11 50.28
C SER A 354 18.69 -33.40 51.44
N THR A 355 17.36 -33.43 51.32
CA THR A 355 16.39 -34.01 52.28
C THR A 355 16.30 -33.46 53.72
N ALA A 356 15.20 -32.76 54.03
CA ALA A 356 14.22 -33.12 55.07
C ALA A 356 13.09 -32.06 55.21
N LEU A 357 11.84 -32.49 55.01
CA LEU A 357 10.62 -31.92 55.61
C LEU A 357 10.37 -32.62 56.97
N PRO A 358 9.40 -32.24 57.84
CA PRO A 358 8.42 -31.13 57.78
C PRO A 358 8.26 -30.37 59.14
N GLY A 359 7.46 -29.30 59.19
CA GLY A 359 7.05 -28.74 60.50
C GLY A 359 6.18 -27.49 60.45
N ALA A 360 4.87 -27.73 60.52
CA ALA A 360 3.77 -26.91 61.01
C ALA A 360 3.98 -25.48 61.58
N ALA A 361 2.92 -24.69 61.32
CA ALA A 361 2.32 -23.66 62.18
C ALA A 361 2.78 -22.20 62.01
N GLY A 362 1.80 -21.33 61.77
CA GLY A 362 1.69 -20.08 62.52
C GLY A 362 1.69 -18.80 61.70
N ALA A 363 0.51 -18.18 61.68
CA ALA A 363 0.29 -16.73 61.79
C ALA A 363 0.72 -15.81 60.63
N LEU A 364 -0.32 -15.41 59.89
CA LEU A 364 -0.68 -14.02 59.60
C LEU A 364 0.05 -13.00 60.50
N GLU A 365 0.81 -12.07 59.91
CA GLU A 365 0.79 -10.66 60.34
C GLU A 365 1.00 -9.74 59.12
N VAL A 366 -0.02 -8.93 58.89
CA VAL A 366 -0.02 -7.75 58.04
C VAL A 366 0.35 -6.58 58.96
N PHE A 367 1.40 -5.83 58.65
CA PHE A 367 1.63 -4.54 59.28
C PHE A 367 1.62 -3.43 58.24
N TYR A 368 0.69 -2.50 58.44
CA TYR A 368 0.47 -1.26 57.72
C TYR A 368 0.99 -0.17 58.65
N GLU A 369 2.01 0.59 58.27
CA GLU A 369 2.43 1.77 59.03
C GLU A 369 1.93 3.04 58.33
N ILE A 370 0.99 3.71 58.98
CA ILE A 370 0.64 5.12 58.80
C ILE A 370 0.96 5.80 60.14
N GLY A 371 1.64 6.95 60.11
CA GLY A 371 1.33 8.07 61.00
C GLY A 371 2.45 8.62 61.88
N GLU A 372 2.87 9.84 61.52
CA GLU A 372 3.18 11.02 62.35
C GLU A 372 4.13 10.93 63.56
N GLU A 373 5.23 11.68 63.48
CA GLU A 373 5.41 12.94 64.26
C GLU A 373 6.10 14.01 63.39
#